data_AF-A0A5B8W8Q6-F1
#
_entry.id   AF-A0A5B8W8Q6-F1
#
_cell.length_a   1.000
_cell.length_b   1.000
_cell.length_c   1.000
_cell.angle_alpha   90.00
_cell.angle_beta   90.00
_cell.angle_gamma   90.00
#
_symmetry.space_group_name_H-M   'P 1'
#
loop_
_entity.id
_entity.type
_entity.pdbx_description
1 polymer ?
#
loop_
_entity_poly.entity_id
_entity_poly.type
_entity_poly.pdbx_seq_one_letter_code
_entity_poly.pdbx_strand_id
1 'polypeptide(L)'
;MKNLQPDPKVLIDIVQTQMPYGKYKGTIIADIPISYLEWMSGKGFTKDKLGMMLSTVFEIKTNGLSEILFVVRKSLNKGQGIIPKLK
;
A
#
# COMPACT_ATOMS: atom_id res chain seq x y z
N MET A 1 11.85 26.41 -3.27
CA MET A 1 11.49 25.01 -3.53
C MET A 1 10.80 24.50 -2.27
N LYS A 2 9.59 23.90 -2.34
CA LYS A 2 8.96 23.29 -1.17
C LYS A 2 9.85 22.13 -0.70
N ASN A 3 10.18 22.07 0.58
CA ASN A 3 10.86 20.90 1.16
C ASN A 3 9.93 19.69 1.00
N LEU A 4 10.27 18.83 0.03
CA LEU A 4 9.54 17.60 -0.25
C LEU A 4 10.04 16.54 0.73
N GLN A 5 9.49 16.55 1.94
CA GLN A 5 9.74 15.49 2.90
C GLN A 5 8.77 14.34 2.65
N PRO A 6 9.23 13.08 2.63
CA PRO A 6 8.33 11.93 2.54
C PRO A 6 7.39 11.91 3.75
N ASP A 7 6.08 11.80 3.50
CA ASP A 7 5.07 11.71 4.57
C ASP A 7 4.91 10.24 5.00
N PRO A 8 5.31 9.86 6.22
CA PRO A 8 5.20 8.48 6.70
C PRO A 8 3.73 8.01 6.80
N LYS A 9 2.74 8.92 6.82
CA LYS A 9 1.32 8.54 6.83
C LYS A 9 0.92 7.73 5.61
N VAL A 10 1.64 7.85 4.49
CA VAL A 10 1.35 7.06 3.29
C VAL A 10 1.42 5.55 3.55
N LEU A 11 2.37 5.09 4.36
CA LEU A 11 2.52 3.67 4.67
C LEU A 11 1.38 3.17 5.57
N ILE A 12 0.90 4.04 6.47
CA ILE A 12 -0.26 3.75 7.32
C ILE A 12 -1.53 3.64 6.46
N ASP A 13 -1.74 4.63 5.57
CA ASP A 13 -2.88 4.64 4.65
C ASP A 13 -2.87 3.41 3.73
N ILE A 14 -1.70 2.98 3.23
CA ILE A 14 -1.54 1.80 2.36
C ILE A 14 -2.04 0.52 3.04
N VAL A 15 -1.79 0.34 4.33
CA VAL A 15 -2.17 -0.90 5.04
C VAL A 15 -3.61 -0.90 5.58
N GLN A 16 -4.33 0.21 5.46
CA GLN A 16 -5.71 0.38 5.95
C GLN A 16 -6.73 0.71 4.85
N THR A 17 -6.28 1.30 3.74
CA THR A 17 -7.17 1.69 2.64
C THR A 17 -7.54 0.48 1.80
N GLN A 18 -8.83 0.34 1.50
CA GLN A 18 -9.32 -0.63 0.53
C GLN A 18 -9.41 0.00 -0.86
N MET A 19 -9.13 -0.80 -1.89
CA MET A 19 -9.28 -0.42 -3.28
C MET A 19 -10.78 -0.12 -3.57
N PRO A 20 -11.11 1.07 -4.09
CA PRO A 20 -12.52 1.48 -4.23
C PRO A 20 -13.23 0.87 -5.44
N TYR A 21 -12.50 0.35 -6.43
CA TYR A 21 -13.05 -0.14 -7.70
C TYR A 21 -12.18 -1.22 -8.37
N GLY A 22 -12.66 -1.74 -9.50
CA GLY A 22 -11.93 -2.68 -10.34
C GLY A 22 -11.91 -4.11 -9.80
N LYS A 23 -11.02 -4.94 -10.35
CA LYS A 23 -10.92 -6.38 -10.06
C LYS A 23 -10.69 -6.67 -8.57
N TYR A 24 -9.94 -5.80 -7.87
CA TYR A 24 -9.57 -5.96 -6.47
C TYR A 24 -10.33 -5.03 -5.54
N LYS A 25 -11.55 -4.60 -5.92
CA LYS A 25 -12.41 -3.77 -5.06
C LYS A 25 -12.57 -4.42 -3.67
N GLY A 26 -12.38 -3.64 -2.61
CA GLY A 26 -12.44 -4.11 -1.22
C GLY A 26 -11.15 -4.75 -0.69
N THR A 27 -10.15 -5.01 -1.53
CA THR A 27 -8.83 -5.48 -1.11
C THR A 27 -8.01 -4.32 -0.56
N ILE A 28 -7.28 -4.54 0.54
CA ILE A 28 -6.34 -3.55 1.08
C ILE A 28 -5.24 -3.25 0.06
N ILE A 29 -4.86 -1.98 -0.09
CA ILE A 29 -3.87 -1.54 -1.09
C ILE A 29 -2.53 -2.29 -0.95
N ALA A 30 -2.06 -2.51 0.27
CA ALA A 30 -0.87 -3.34 0.54
C ALA A 30 -0.96 -4.78 0.01
N ASP A 31 -2.16 -5.34 -0.08
CA ASP A 31 -2.41 -6.74 -0.45
C ASP A 31 -2.70 -6.93 -1.95
N ILE A 32 -2.71 -5.85 -2.74
CA ILE A 32 -2.87 -5.92 -4.19
C ILE A 32 -1.70 -6.69 -4.82
N PRO A 33 -1.94 -7.71 -5.65
CA PRO A 33 -0.88 -8.49 -6.28
C PRO A 33 0.03 -7.65 -7.18
N ILE A 34 1.34 -7.90 -7.14
CA ILE A 34 2.34 -7.19 -7.95
C ILE A 34 2.00 -7.24 -9.45
N SER A 35 1.53 -8.37 -9.97
CA SER A 35 1.14 -8.52 -11.38
C SER A 35 0.01 -7.59 -11.81
N TYR A 36 -0.89 -7.23 -10.89
CA TYR A 36 -1.93 -6.24 -11.19
C TYR A 36 -1.36 -4.82 -11.19
N LEU A 37 -0.42 -4.53 -10.29
CA LEU A 37 0.27 -3.25 -10.24
C LEU A 37 1.18 -3.03 -11.46
N GLU A 38 1.84 -4.08 -11.96
CA GLU A 38 2.59 -4.07 -13.23
C GLU A 38 1.68 -3.75 -14.43
N TRP A 39 0.51 -4.39 -14.50
CA TRP A 39 -0.46 -4.06 -15.54
C TRP A 39 -0.98 -2.62 -15.44
N MET A 40 -1.22 -2.14 -14.21
CA MET A 40 -1.64 -0.74 -13.99
C MET A 40 -0.53 0.25 -14.31
N SER A 41 0.73 -0.04 -13.97
CA SER A 41 1.85 0.87 -14.19
C SER A 41 2.06 1.14 -15.69
N GLY A 42 1.80 0.14 -16.55
CA GLY A 42 1.79 0.33 -18.01
C GLY A 42 0.75 1.34 -18.52
N LYS A 43 -0.30 1.64 -17.74
CA LYS A 43 -1.30 2.68 -18.03
C LYS A 43 -1.04 4.00 -17.30
N GLY A 44 -0.14 3.98 -16.32
CA GLY A 44 0.11 5.06 -15.39
C GLY A 44 -0.84 5.05 -14.18
N PHE A 45 -0.31 5.47 -13.02
CA PHE A 45 -1.10 5.69 -11.82
C PHE A 45 -1.69 7.11 -11.83
N THR A 46 -2.84 7.28 -11.19
CA THR A 46 -3.47 8.60 -11.02
C THR A 46 -2.59 9.52 -10.17
N LYS A 47 -2.70 10.84 -10.35
CA LYS A 47 -1.94 11.84 -9.56
C LYS A 47 -2.60 12.19 -8.23
N ASP A 48 -3.59 11.42 -7.81
CA ASP A 48 -4.30 11.59 -6.56
C ASP A 48 -3.68 10.70 -5.46
N LYS A 49 -4.27 10.74 -4.26
CA LYS A 49 -3.81 9.95 -3.12
C LYS A 49 -3.82 8.45 -3.41
N LEU A 50 -4.82 7.95 -4.14
CA LEU A 50 -4.93 6.52 -4.47
C LEU A 50 -3.80 6.08 -5.39
N GLY A 51 -3.54 6.83 -6.46
CA GLY A 51 -2.46 6.52 -7.38
C GLY A 51 -1.08 6.62 -6.72
N MET A 52 -0.88 7.58 -5.81
CA MET A 52 0.33 7.66 -4.98
C MET A 52 0.51 6.40 -4.12
N MET A 53 -0.55 5.88 -3.48
CA MET A 53 -0.45 4.66 -2.69
C MET A 53 -0.15 3.44 -3.56
N LEU A 54 -0.83 3.30 -4.70
CA LEU A 54 -0.64 2.18 -5.63
C LEU A 54 0.77 2.16 -6.22
N SER A 55 1.29 3.32 -6.65
CA SER A 55 2.66 3.44 -7.14
C SER A 55 3.69 3.14 -6.04
N THR A 56 3.44 3.62 -4.82
CA THR A 56 4.31 3.33 -3.67
C THR A 56 4.35 1.82 -3.36
N VAL A 57 3.20 1.14 -3.35
CA VAL A 57 3.17 -0.32 -3.16
C VAL A 57 3.85 -1.05 -4.31
N PHE A 58 3.68 -0.57 -5.54
CA PHE A 58 4.36 -1.15 -6.70
C PHE A 58 5.89 -1.11 -6.52
N GLU A 59 6.45 0.07 -6.22
CA GLU A 59 7.89 0.25 -5.97
C GLU A 59 8.39 -0.60 -4.79
N ILE A 60 7.64 -0.66 -3.69
CA ILE A 60 8.00 -1.51 -2.55
C ILE A 60 8.10 -2.98 -2.98
N LYS A 61 7.13 -3.48 -3.75
CA LYS A 61 7.07 -4.89 -4.13
C LYS A 61 8.10 -5.26 -5.19
N THR A 62 8.32 -4.42 -6.20
CA THR A 62 9.32 -4.67 -7.26
C THR A 62 10.74 -4.68 -6.72
N ASN A 63 11.02 -3.91 -5.67
CA ASN A 63 12.33 -3.87 -5.01
C ASN A 63 12.48 -4.89 -3.85
N GLY A 64 11.50 -5.78 -3.64
CA GLY A 64 11.57 -6.81 -2.60
C GLY A 64 11.42 -6.29 -1.16
N LEU A 65 10.91 -5.07 -0.97
CA LEU A 65 10.79 -4.40 0.34
C LEU A 65 9.45 -4.66 1.06
N SER A 66 8.73 -5.72 0.68
CA SER A 66 7.38 -6.03 1.18
C SER A 66 7.29 -6.14 2.71
N GLU A 67 8.39 -6.50 3.39
CA GLU A 67 8.45 -6.60 4.85
C GLU A 67 8.12 -5.27 5.55
N ILE A 68 8.38 -4.11 4.91
CA ILE A 68 8.04 -2.79 5.45
C ILE A 68 6.52 -2.70 5.72
N LEU A 69 5.70 -3.18 4.79
CA LEU A 69 4.24 -3.16 4.92
C LEU A 69 3.76 -4.08 6.05
N PHE A 70 4.43 -5.23 6.23
CA PHE A 70 4.15 -6.14 7.34
C PHE A 70 4.48 -5.51 8.70
N VAL A 71 5.66 -4.89 8.83
CA VAL A 71 6.09 -4.23 10.07
C VAL A 71 5.16 -3.06 10.44
N VAL A 72 4.74 -2.25 9.47
CA VAL A 72 3.79 -1.16 9.69
C VAL A 72 2.45 -1.71 10.19
N ARG A 73 1.89 -2.71 9.49
CA ARG A 73 0.63 -3.36 9.90
C ARG A 73 0.72 -3.97 11.31
N LYS A 74 1.83 -4.66 11.62
CA LYS A 74 2.08 -5.25 12.94
C LYS A 74 2.17 -4.18 14.03
N SER A 75 2.84 -3.06 13.76
CA SER A 75 2.97 -1.96 14.70
C SER A 75 1.63 -1.32 15.04
N LEU A 76 0.72 -1.19 14.06
CA LEU A 76 -0.64 -0.69 14.29
C LEU A 76 -1.47 -1.67 15.13
N ASN A 77 -1.35 -2.98 14.88
CA ASN A 77 -2.09 -4.01 15.61
C ASN A 77 -1.63 -4.19 17.06
N LYS A 78 -0.33 -3.99 17.35
CA LYS A 78 0.21 -4.03 18.72
C LYS A 78 -0.41 -2.95 19.62
N GLY A 79 -0.79 -1.80 19.05
CA GLY A 79 -1.52 -0.75 19.76
C GLY A 79 -3.01 -1.05 19.99
N GLN A 80 -3.56 -2.10 19.36
CA GLN A 80 -5.00 -2.44 19.39
C GLN A 80 -5.30 -3.79 20.06
N GLY A 81 -4.29 -4.55 20.53
CA GLY A 81 -4.50 -5.84 21.21
C GLY A 81 -5.05 -6.97 20.33
N ILE A 82 -5.08 -6.80 19.00
CA ILE A 82 -5.59 -7.81 18.07
C ILE A 82 -4.43 -8.59 17.46
N ILE A 83 -4.33 -9.87 17.79
CA ILE A 83 -3.43 -10.83 17.15
C ILE A 83 -3.99 -11.13 15.74
N PRO A 84 -3.30 -10.82 14.64
CA PRO A 84 -3.78 -11.20 13.33
C PRO A 84 -3.69 -12.72 13.19
N LYS A 85 -4.84 -13.38 12.99
CA LYS A 85 -4.89 -14.77 12.53
C LYS A 85 -4.32 -14.82 11.12
N LEU A 86 -3.19 -15.51 10.98
CA LEU A 86 -2.65 -15.91 9.69
C LEU A 86 -3.61 -16.97 9.11
N LYS A 87 -4.03 -16.79 7.86
CA LYS A 87 -4.55 -17.87 7.02
C LYS A 87 -3.39 -18.51 6.29
#